data_AF-A0A3M7NEX6-F1
#
_entry.id   AF-A0A3M7NEX6-F1
#
_cell.length_a   1.000
_cell.length_b   1.000
_cell.length_c   1.000
_cell.angle_alpha   90.00
_cell.angle_beta   90.00
_cell.angle_gamma   90.00
#
_symmetry.space_group_name_H-M   'P 1'
#
loop_
_entity.id
_entity.type
_entity.pdbx_description
1 polymer ?
#
loop_
_entity_poly.entity_id
_entity_poly.type
_entity_poly.pdbx_seq_one_letter_code
_entity_poly.pdbx_strand_id
1 'polypeptide(L)'
;MFATALYALISSAIVPVYASGEGRAAAAGYQRPILSTQEQTCPNPQLSCPTTTTPNVDTCCVNSPGGIFLQTQFWDTSPSLGPADSWTIHGLWPDLCNGGYEASCDSSRDVTDIQAALLSASSSASELVDFMSEYWLSLNGDNNHLWSHEWNKHGTCVSTLEPACYGDGDGDGNTSSSNTTSRKDVLDYFTRTVELYRTRNTYDALASANIVPSTEHTYALRDLQAALAPLQSGANVTIRCDGREFREVWYYFRVRGPLRNAPTFSASLKKEEIADDGEYGSGSGGGDSIFIPAEPDNSSKSNSFTLASRYAPCAFIPPVYQRGGGLFLCERKLGIQSLFTSCKSGLYKLQYLDQTTFFADKIPDKWDKVGIYSDDKGGERTVQVEIVWQSL
;
A
#
# COMPACT_ATOMS: atom_id res chain seq x y z
N MET A 1 -41.69 -17.93 11.34
CA MET A 1 -41.92 -17.85 9.89
C MET A 1 -40.56 -17.84 9.21
N PHE A 2 -40.13 -19.00 8.72
CA PHE A 2 -38.88 -19.17 7.98
C PHE A 2 -39.21 -19.07 6.48
N ALA A 3 -38.54 -18.19 5.75
CA ALA A 3 -38.65 -18.12 4.29
C ALA A 3 -37.38 -18.74 3.69
N THR A 4 -37.60 -19.84 2.97
CA THR A 4 -36.65 -20.69 2.27
C THR A 4 -36.16 -20.03 0.98
N ALA A 5 -34.85 -20.10 0.73
CA ALA A 5 -34.21 -19.73 -0.53
C ALA A 5 -34.25 -20.91 -1.52
N LEU A 6 -34.57 -20.61 -2.78
CA LEU A 6 -34.65 -21.54 -3.90
C LEU A 6 -33.27 -21.62 -4.58
N TYR A 7 -32.63 -22.79 -4.60
CA TYR A 7 -31.42 -23.05 -5.39
C TYR A 7 -31.76 -23.91 -6.62
N ALA A 8 -31.32 -23.46 -7.79
CA ALA A 8 -31.41 -24.20 -9.03
C ALA A 8 -30.23 -25.19 -9.16
N LEU A 9 -30.54 -26.47 -9.39
CA LEU A 9 -29.60 -27.54 -9.69
C LEU A 9 -29.28 -27.55 -11.19
N ILE A 10 -28.00 -27.44 -11.56
CA ILE A 10 -27.52 -27.77 -12.91
C ILE A 10 -26.87 -29.15 -12.84
N SER A 11 -27.52 -30.12 -13.46
CA SER A 11 -27.00 -31.48 -13.70
C SER A 11 -26.18 -31.47 -14.99
N SER A 12 -24.93 -31.92 -14.93
CA SER A 12 -24.12 -32.23 -16.12
C SER A 12 -23.65 -33.68 -16.03
N ALA A 13 -24.13 -34.50 -16.97
CA ALA A 13 -23.84 -35.92 -17.06
C ALA A 13 -22.40 -36.17 -17.58
N ILE A 14 -21.71 -37.10 -16.93
CA ILE A 14 -20.41 -37.64 -17.35
C ILE A 14 -20.68 -38.76 -18.37
N VAL A 15 -20.05 -38.69 -19.55
CA VAL A 15 -19.99 -39.79 -20.53
C VAL A 15 -18.56 -40.36 -20.52
N PRO A 16 -18.35 -41.67 -20.35
CA PRO A 16 -17.03 -42.27 -20.43
C PRO A 16 -16.68 -42.59 -21.89
N VAL A 17 -15.45 -42.26 -22.30
CA VAL A 17 -14.86 -42.76 -23.55
C VAL A 17 -13.71 -43.69 -23.21
N TYR A 18 -13.81 -44.93 -23.68
CA TYR A 18 -12.81 -45.98 -23.53
C TYR A 18 -11.61 -45.76 -24.46
N ALA A 19 -10.43 -46.11 -23.96
CA ALA A 19 -9.14 -46.03 -24.65
C ALA A 19 -8.93 -47.19 -25.64
N SER A 20 -8.18 -46.94 -26.71
CA SER A 20 -7.46 -47.96 -27.47
C SER A 20 -6.16 -47.41 -28.08
N GLY A 21 -5.06 -48.15 -27.88
CA GLY A 21 -4.05 -48.45 -28.91
C GLY A 21 -2.98 -47.42 -29.29
N GLU A 22 -1.80 -47.64 -28.69
CA GLU A 22 -0.42 -47.25 -29.04
C GLU A 22 -0.06 -46.72 -30.45
N GLY A 23 0.74 -45.66 -30.46
CA GLY A 23 1.64 -45.28 -31.56
C GLY A 23 2.81 -44.45 -31.01
N ARG A 24 4.02 -45.05 -30.94
CA ARG A 24 5.26 -44.39 -30.52
C ARG A 24 5.71 -43.35 -31.55
N ALA A 25 5.84 -42.10 -31.13
CA ALA A 25 6.67 -41.10 -31.80
C ALA A 25 7.57 -40.43 -30.74
N ALA A 26 8.87 -40.33 -31.04
CA ALA A 26 9.89 -39.84 -30.13
C ALA A 26 9.66 -38.38 -29.72
N ALA A 27 9.56 -38.11 -28.42
CA ALA A 27 9.55 -36.75 -27.89
C ALA A 27 10.96 -36.15 -28.00
N ALA A 28 11.11 -35.11 -28.82
CA ALA A 28 12.22 -34.19 -28.70
C ALA A 28 12.15 -33.55 -27.30
N GLY A 29 13.23 -33.69 -26.53
CA GLY A 29 13.29 -33.23 -25.14
C GLY A 29 13.03 -31.73 -25.06
N TYR A 30 11.91 -31.35 -24.44
CA TYR A 30 11.73 -30.01 -23.92
C TYR A 30 12.63 -29.90 -22.70
N GLN A 31 13.82 -29.32 -22.86
CA GLN A 31 14.64 -28.94 -21.72
C GLN A 31 13.85 -27.93 -20.90
N ARG A 32 13.46 -28.35 -19.69
CA ARG A 32 12.94 -27.46 -18.66
C ARG A 32 13.91 -26.28 -18.54
N PRO A 33 13.43 -25.03 -18.50
CA PRO A 33 14.31 -23.90 -18.17
C PRO A 33 14.94 -24.21 -16.82
N ILE A 34 16.26 -24.14 -16.76
CA ILE A 34 17.02 -24.32 -15.53
C ILE A 34 16.60 -23.16 -14.63
N LEU A 35 15.85 -23.42 -13.56
CA LEU A 35 15.59 -22.42 -12.52
C LEU A 35 16.95 -22.04 -11.91
N SER A 36 17.24 -20.74 -11.92
CA SER A 36 18.44 -20.17 -11.31
C SER A 36 18.33 -20.30 -9.80
N THR A 37 19.20 -21.09 -9.19
CA THR A 37 19.33 -21.29 -7.74
C THR A 37 20.06 -20.14 -7.04
N GLN A 38 20.09 -18.95 -7.65
CA GLN A 38 20.81 -17.78 -7.15
C GLN A 38 19.80 -16.70 -6.79
N GLU A 39 19.90 -16.15 -5.58
CA GLU A 39 19.19 -14.92 -5.21
C GLU A 39 19.31 -13.91 -6.38
N GLN A 40 18.16 -13.43 -6.87
CA GLN A 40 18.15 -12.53 -8.02
C GLN A 40 18.93 -11.28 -7.65
N THR A 41 19.88 -10.84 -8.48
CA THR A 41 20.62 -9.60 -8.24
C THR A 41 20.01 -8.48 -9.09
N CYS A 42 19.99 -7.24 -8.58
CA CYS A 42 19.45 -6.08 -9.30
C CYS A 42 20.56 -5.08 -9.65
N PRO A 43 21.44 -5.38 -10.61
CA PRO A 43 22.47 -4.43 -11.03
C PRO A 43 21.80 -3.17 -11.59
N ASN A 44 22.21 -2.00 -11.11
CA ASN A 44 21.64 -0.68 -11.45
C ASN A 44 20.14 -0.55 -11.09
N PRO A 45 19.80 -0.51 -9.78
CA PRO A 45 18.42 -0.45 -9.33
C PRO A 45 17.69 0.78 -9.89
N GLN A 46 16.55 0.55 -10.53
CA GLN A 46 15.75 1.60 -11.15
C GLN A 46 14.76 2.19 -10.15
N LEU A 47 14.39 3.45 -10.35
CA LEU A 47 13.36 4.12 -9.57
C LEU A 47 11.96 3.68 -10.04
N SER A 48 11.10 3.29 -9.10
CA SER A 48 9.69 2.98 -9.35
C SER A 48 8.94 4.15 -10.01
N CYS A 49 7.79 3.90 -10.64
CA CYS A 49 7.02 4.90 -11.39
C CYS A 49 7.83 5.66 -12.46
N PRO A 50 8.53 4.97 -13.38
CA PRO A 50 9.30 5.63 -14.42
C PRO A 50 8.40 6.49 -15.32
N THR A 51 8.95 7.59 -15.84
CA THR A 51 8.24 8.51 -16.75
C THR A 51 7.94 7.88 -18.10
N THR A 52 8.63 6.79 -18.46
CA THR A 52 8.42 6.02 -19.67
C THR A 52 8.01 4.59 -19.32
N THR A 53 6.92 4.11 -19.91
CA THR A 53 6.47 2.72 -19.77
C THR A 53 7.45 1.78 -20.45
N THR A 54 8.20 1.02 -19.67
CA THR A 54 9.03 -0.08 -20.15
C THR A 54 8.19 -1.35 -20.26
N PRO A 55 8.10 -1.99 -21.44
CA PRO A 55 7.54 -3.34 -21.54
C PRO A 55 8.38 -4.32 -20.71
N ASN A 56 7.73 -5.24 -19.99
CA ASN A 56 8.37 -6.30 -19.20
C ASN A 56 9.28 -5.79 -18.06
N VAL A 57 8.69 -5.07 -17.11
CA VAL A 57 9.36 -4.69 -15.86
C VAL A 57 9.65 -5.93 -15.02
N ASP A 58 10.90 -6.10 -14.60
CA ASP A 58 11.29 -7.10 -13.60
C ASP A 58 10.82 -6.63 -12.22
N THR A 59 9.73 -7.22 -11.74
CA THR A 59 9.06 -6.87 -10.49
C THR A 59 9.88 -7.26 -9.25
N CYS A 60 10.92 -8.09 -9.38
CA CYS A 60 11.87 -8.37 -8.30
C CYS A 60 12.95 -7.30 -8.15
N CYS A 61 13.08 -6.39 -9.13
CA CYS A 61 14.05 -5.31 -9.14
C CYS A 61 13.45 -3.90 -9.17
N VAL A 62 12.18 -3.78 -9.52
CA VAL A 62 11.47 -2.50 -9.55
C VAL A 62 10.10 -2.69 -8.92
N ASN A 63 9.78 -1.87 -7.92
CA ASN A 63 8.44 -1.87 -7.33
C ASN A 63 7.39 -1.41 -8.35
N SER A 64 6.54 -2.36 -8.78
CA SER A 64 5.48 -2.17 -9.78
C SER A 64 4.41 -3.26 -9.62
N PRO A 65 3.10 -2.95 -9.75
CA PRO A 65 2.54 -1.66 -10.13
C PRO A 65 2.48 -0.65 -8.97
N GLY A 66 2.57 -1.12 -7.71
CA GLY A 66 2.68 -0.29 -6.51
C GLY A 66 4.06 0.35 -6.39
N GLY A 67 4.22 1.54 -6.97
CA GLY A 67 5.50 2.23 -7.08
C GLY A 67 5.63 3.50 -6.24
N ILE A 68 4.54 4.02 -5.68
CA ILE A 68 4.56 5.14 -4.74
C ILE A 68 4.34 4.59 -3.33
N PHE A 69 5.31 4.74 -2.45
CA PHE A 69 5.24 4.24 -1.08
C PHE A 69 4.84 5.35 -0.13
N LEU A 70 3.85 5.09 0.71
CA LEU A 70 3.40 6.01 1.75
C LEU A 70 3.89 5.50 3.10
N GLN A 71 4.79 6.23 3.75
CA GLN A 71 5.06 6.04 5.18
C GLN A 71 4.04 6.86 5.97
N THR A 72 3.15 6.18 6.68
CA THR A 72 2.02 6.81 7.38
C THR A 72 2.22 6.76 8.89
N GLN A 73 1.83 7.83 9.57
CA GLN A 73 1.99 7.97 11.02
C GLN A 73 0.70 8.43 11.69
N PHE A 74 0.50 8.03 12.94
CA PHE A 74 -0.60 8.45 13.81
C PHE A 74 -0.14 9.41 14.90
N TRP A 75 -1.05 10.31 15.27
CA TRP A 75 -1.06 11.04 16.53
C TRP A 75 -2.34 10.68 17.28
N ASP A 76 -2.24 9.72 18.19
CA ASP A 76 -3.36 9.24 18.97
C ASP A 76 -3.43 9.95 20.33
N THR A 77 -4.54 10.63 20.59
CA THR A 77 -4.77 11.44 21.81
C THR A 77 -5.80 10.82 22.76
N SER A 78 -6.66 9.92 22.26
CA SER A 78 -7.77 9.36 23.04
C SER A 78 -8.09 7.90 22.62
N PRO A 79 -7.50 6.90 23.28
CA PRO A 79 -6.44 7.02 24.29
C PRO A 79 -5.12 7.50 23.67
N SER A 80 -4.25 8.12 24.48
CA SER A 80 -2.88 8.42 24.06
C SER A 80 -2.07 7.13 23.92
N LEU A 81 -1.32 7.00 22.83
CA LEU A 81 -0.42 5.87 22.56
C LEU A 81 1.01 6.36 22.29
N GLY A 82 1.99 5.57 22.72
CA GLY A 82 3.40 5.83 22.47
C GLY A 82 3.98 6.95 23.35
N PRO A 83 5.23 7.37 23.08
CA PRO A 83 5.84 8.49 23.77
C PRO A 83 5.10 9.81 23.54
N ALA A 84 5.06 10.66 24.57
CA ALA A 84 4.32 11.93 24.53
C ALA A 84 4.89 12.96 23.53
N ASP A 85 6.11 12.73 23.07
CA ASP A 85 6.88 13.54 22.14
C ASP A 85 7.18 12.77 20.84
N SER A 86 6.38 11.76 20.50
CA SER A 86 6.54 11.00 19.27
C SER A 86 5.20 10.74 18.61
N TRP A 87 5.20 10.78 17.28
CA TRP A 87 4.17 10.12 16.50
C TRP A 87 4.39 8.60 16.55
N THR A 88 3.43 7.81 16.10
CA THR A 88 3.58 6.35 15.98
C THR A 88 3.40 5.92 14.53
N ILE A 89 3.91 4.74 14.18
CA ILE A 89 3.77 4.14 12.86
C ILE A 89 2.31 3.69 12.67
N HIS A 90 1.73 4.07 11.55
CA HIS A 90 0.52 3.44 11.02
C HIS A 90 0.92 2.31 10.05
N GLY A 91 1.68 2.62 9.01
CA GLY A 91 2.19 1.61 8.08
C GLY A 91 3.05 2.12 6.93
N LEU A 92 3.31 1.22 5.97
CA LEU A 92 4.01 1.48 4.71
C LEU A 92 3.21 0.92 3.54
N TRP A 93 2.64 1.79 2.70
CA TRP A 93 1.65 1.35 1.70
C TRP A 93 2.14 1.55 0.28
N PRO A 94 2.15 0.51 -0.57
CA PRO A 94 2.49 0.63 -1.98
C PRO A 94 1.27 1.04 -2.82
N ASP A 95 1.19 2.32 -3.16
CA ASP A 95 0.21 2.89 -4.09
C ASP A 95 0.68 2.76 -5.54
N LEU A 96 -0.28 2.64 -6.44
CA LEU A 96 -0.08 2.75 -7.88
C LEU A 96 0.46 4.12 -8.26
N CYS A 97 1.23 4.19 -9.35
CA CYS A 97 1.81 5.44 -9.85
C CYS A 97 0.80 6.52 -10.25
N ASN A 98 -0.48 6.17 -10.35
CA ASN A 98 -1.59 7.09 -10.65
C ASN A 98 -2.45 7.44 -9.42
N GLY A 99 -1.99 7.12 -8.20
CA GLY A 99 -2.68 7.45 -6.95
C GLY A 99 -3.79 6.50 -6.52
N GLY A 100 -4.04 5.41 -7.26
CA GLY A 100 -4.84 4.27 -6.75
C GLY A 100 -3.97 3.34 -5.90
N TYR A 101 -4.54 2.25 -5.37
CA TYR A 101 -3.76 1.24 -4.65
C TYR A 101 -4.40 -0.14 -4.75
N GLU A 102 -3.59 -1.19 -4.52
CA GLU A 102 -4.03 -2.57 -4.40
C GLU A 102 -3.98 -3.02 -2.94
N ALA A 103 -4.81 -3.98 -2.57
CA ALA A 103 -4.91 -4.46 -1.21
C ALA A 103 -5.07 -5.97 -1.16
N SER A 104 -4.48 -6.59 -0.14
CA SER A 104 -4.60 -8.03 0.11
C SER A 104 -4.24 -8.86 -1.13
N CYS A 105 -3.10 -8.51 -1.73
CA CYS A 105 -2.71 -9.01 -3.05
C CYS A 105 -2.37 -10.50 -3.08
N ASP A 106 -2.05 -11.10 -1.92
CA ASP A 106 -1.69 -12.51 -1.82
C ASP A 106 -2.05 -13.11 -0.45
N SER A 107 -3.24 -13.73 -0.36
CA SER A 107 -3.70 -14.39 0.86
C SER A 107 -2.91 -15.64 1.24
N SER A 108 -2.09 -16.20 0.34
CA SER A 108 -1.24 -17.35 0.67
C SER A 108 -0.06 -16.97 1.57
N ARG A 109 0.26 -15.67 1.62
CA ARG A 109 1.29 -15.09 2.49
C ARG A 109 0.73 -14.42 3.74
N ASP A 110 -0.56 -14.56 4.01
CA ASP A 110 -1.14 -14.00 5.22
C ASP A 110 -0.46 -14.54 6.48
N VAL A 111 -0.20 -13.65 7.43
CA VAL A 111 0.38 -13.95 8.73
C VAL A 111 -0.56 -13.43 9.80
N THR A 112 -0.82 -14.27 10.81
CA THR A 112 -1.65 -13.92 11.96
C THR A 112 -0.84 -13.62 13.22
N ASP A 113 0.46 -13.97 13.21
CA ASP A 113 1.39 -13.71 14.28
C ASP A 113 2.71 -13.16 13.72
N ILE A 114 2.76 -11.83 13.55
CA ILE A 114 3.93 -11.13 13.00
C ILE A 114 5.11 -11.21 13.96
N GLN A 115 4.87 -11.07 15.26
CA GLN A 115 5.94 -11.18 16.25
C GLN A 115 6.66 -12.54 16.13
N ALA A 116 5.91 -13.64 16.11
CA ALA A 116 6.50 -14.96 15.94
C ALA A 116 7.20 -15.10 14.57
N ALA A 117 6.61 -14.56 13.50
CA ALA A 117 7.23 -14.60 12.16
C ALA A 117 8.58 -13.87 12.15
N LEU A 118 8.67 -12.66 12.71
CA LEU A 118 9.91 -11.89 12.80
C LEU A 118 10.98 -12.62 13.60
N LEU A 119 10.63 -13.14 14.78
CA LEU A 119 11.56 -13.88 15.64
C LEU A 119 12.02 -15.21 15.01
N SER A 120 11.20 -15.81 14.14
CA SER A 120 11.59 -17.00 13.37
C SER A 120 12.50 -16.67 12.18
N ALA A 121 12.38 -15.48 11.61
CA ALA A 121 13.15 -15.05 10.45
C ALA A 121 14.60 -14.70 10.77
N SER A 122 14.85 -14.09 11.95
CA SER A 122 16.19 -13.77 12.41
C SER A 122 16.25 -13.66 13.93
N SER A 123 17.33 -14.17 14.53
CA SER A 123 17.61 -13.98 15.95
C SER A 123 17.85 -12.51 16.33
N SER A 124 18.22 -11.65 15.37
CA SER A 124 18.39 -10.21 15.59
C SER A 124 17.07 -9.42 15.53
N ALA A 125 15.95 -10.06 15.18
CA ALA A 125 14.66 -9.37 15.05
C ALA A 125 14.04 -8.96 16.40
N SER A 126 14.62 -9.37 17.54
CA SER A 126 14.12 -8.99 18.86
C SER A 126 14.13 -7.47 19.07
N GLU A 127 15.21 -6.78 18.68
CA GLU A 127 15.27 -5.32 18.80
C GLU A 127 14.21 -4.63 17.94
N LEU A 128 13.90 -5.18 16.76
CA LEU A 128 12.86 -4.68 15.87
C LEU A 128 11.48 -4.83 16.52
N VAL A 129 11.19 -5.99 17.09
CA VAL A 129 9.94 -6.26 17.82
C VAL A 129 9.78 -5.34 19.01
N ASP A 130 10.84 -5.12 19.79
CA ASP A 130 10.83 -4.22 20.94
C ASP A 130 10.54 -2.78 20.50
N PHE A 131 11.19 -2.30 19.43
CA PHE A 131 10.93 -0.98 18.85
C PHE A 131 9.48 -0.85 18.35
N MET A 132 8.98 -1.84 17.60
CA MET A 132 7.60 -1.86 17.13
C MET A 132 6.60 -1.86 18.28
N SER A 133 6.93 -2.52 19.39
CA SER A 133 6.09 -2.56 20.60
C SER A 133 6.02 -1.23 21.35
N GLU A 134 6.85 -0.25 21.00
CA GLU A 134 6.81 1.12 21.53
C GLU A 134 6.26 2.13 20.52
N TYR A 135 6.54 1.94 19.22
CA TYR A 135 6.26 2.93 18.18
C TYR A 135 5.23 2.50 17.12
N TRP A 136 4.78 1.24 17.07
CA TRP A 136 3.76 0.77 16.12
C TRP A 136 2.59 0.12 16.86
N LEU A 137 1.78 0.97 17.49
CA LEU A 137 0.83 0.59 18.52
C LEU A 137 -0.61 0.50 18.02
N SER A 138 -1.36 -0.45 18.57
CA SER A 138 -2.80 -0.57 18.35
C SER A 138 -3.61 0.07 19.47
N LEU A 139 -4.65 0.82 19.12
CA LEU A 139 -5.60 1.45 20.07
C LEU A 139 -6.29 0.46 21.00
N ASN A 140 -6.44 -0.81 20.59
CA ASN A 140 -7.05 -1.84 21.42
C ASN A 140 -6.03 -2.67 22.24
N GLY A 141 -4.75 -2.33 22.17
CA GLY A 141 -3.65 -3.03 22.85
C GLY A 141 -3.17 -4.32 22.17
N ASP A 142 -3.79 -4.72 21.06
CA ASP A 142 -3.37 -5.88 20.26
C ASP A 142 -2.54 -5.42 19.05
N ASN A 143 -1.25 -5.16 19.30
CA ASN A 143 -0.33 -4.71 18.27
C ASN A 143 -0.15 -5.76 17.17
N ASN A 144 -0.16 -7.05 17.51
CA ASN A 144 0.07 -8.12 16.55
C ASN A 144 -1.07 -8.24 15.53
N HIS A 145 -2.31 -7.99 15.95
CA HIS A 145 -3.45 -7.86 15.04
C HIS A 145 -3.27 -6.67 14.08
N LEU A 146 -2.80 -5.52 14.57
CA LEU A 146 -2.49 -4.37 13.70
C LEU A 146 -1.36 -4.70 12.71
N TRP A 147 -0.24 -5.25 13.18
CA TRP A 147 0.88 -5.63 12.30
C TRP A 147 0.45 -6.65 11.25
N SER A 148 -0.38 -7.62 11.64
CA SER A 148 -0.95 -8.59 10.69
C SER A 148 -1.85 -7.90 9.66
N HIS A 149 -2.64 -6.91 10.05
CA HIS A 149 -3.42 -6.10 9.11
C HIS A 149 -2.52 -5.39 8.09
N GLU A 150 -1.47 -4.73 8.56
CA GLU A 150 -0.55 -3.95 7.72
C GLU A 150 0.22 -4.87 6.75
N TRP A 151 0.70 -6.02 7.20
CA TRP A 151 1.33 -7.00 6.32
C TRP A 151 0.33 -7.58 5.31
N ASN A 152 -0.78 -8.17 5.79
CA ASN A 152 -1.72 -8.91 4.93
C ASN A 152 -2.37 -7.99 3.89
N LYS A 153 -2.63 -6.72 4.24
CA LYS A 153 -3.27 -5.77 3.34
C LYS A 153 -2.28 -5.02 2.45
N HIS A 154 -1.12 -4.61 2.96
CA HIS A 154 -0.19 -3.72 2.25
C HIS A 154 1.14 -4.39 1.93
N GLY A 155 1.74 -5.09 2.89
CA GLY A 155 3.01 -5.82 2.69
C GLY A 155 2.93 -6.88 1.58
N THR A 156 1.82 -7.62 1.49
CA THR A 156 1.58 -8.60 0.42
C THR A 156 1.48 -7.97 -0.98
N CYS A 157 1.31 -6.66 -1.09
CA CYS A 157 1.26 -5.94 -2.36
C CYS A 157 2.62 -5.38 -2.80
N VAL A 158 3.69 -5.60 -2.02
CA VAL A 158 5.05 -5.23 -2.42
C VAL A 158 5.63 -6.31 -3.33
N SER A 159 5.56 -6.05 -4.63
CA SER A 159 6.10 -6.94 -5.69
C SER A 159 7.54 -7.42 -5.46
N THR A 160 8.42 -6.54 -4.95
CA THR A 160 9.84 -6.89 -4.73
C THR A 160 10.07 -7.78 -3.51
N LEU A 161 9.02 -8.11 -2.75
CA LEU A 161 9.01 -9.05 -1.62
C LEU A 161 8.28 -10.35 -1.97
N GLU A 162 7.91 -10.58 -3.23
CA GLU A 162 7.30 -11.84 -3.64
C GLU A 162 8.27 -13.02 -3.42
N PRO A 163 7.77 -14.22 -3.10
CA PRO A 163 8.64 -15.35 -2.77
C PRO A 163 9.64 -15.71 -3.86
N ALA A 164 9.26 -15.53 -5.13
CA ALA A 164 10.10 -15.78 -6.30
C ALA A 164 11.37 -14.90 -6.33
N CYS A 165 11.37 -13.76 -5.63
CA CYS A 165 12.48 -12.81 -5.62
C CYS A 165 13.62 -13.18 -4.66
N TYR A 166 13.46 -14.21 -3.83
CA TYR A 166 14.48 -14.63 -2.85
C TYR A 166 15.30 -15.84 -3.28
N GLY A 167 15.05 -16.38 -4.49
CA GLY A 167 15.67 -17.63 -4.95
C GLY A 167 15.20 -18.86 -4.17
N ASP A 168 15.27 -20.04 -4.79
CA ASP A 168 15.05 -21.30 -4.09
C ASP A 168 16.29 -21.58 -3.22
N GLY A 169 16.22 -21.22 -1.95
CA GLY A 169 17.32 -21.32 -0.98
C GLY A 169 17.80 -22.73 -0.63
N ASP A 170 17.37 -23.78 -1.34
CA ASP A 170 17.80 -25.15 -1.08
C ASP A 170 18.07 -25.87 -2.41
N GLY A 171 19.30 -26.37 -2.60
CA GLY A 171 19.69 -27.27 -3.71
C GLY A 171 19.04 -28.66 -3.65
N ASP A 172 17.89 -28.79 -3.00
CA ASP A 172 17.01 -29.93 -2.96
C ASP A 172 15.89 -29.65 -3.97
N GLY A 173 15.79 -30.45 -5.03
CA GLY A 173 14.79 -30.31 -6.09
C GLY A 173 13.32 -30.52 -5.67
N ASN A 174 12.96 -30.20 -4.43
CA ASN A 174 11.62 -30.17 -3.90
C ASN A 174 11.06 -28.74 -3.92
N THR A 175 10.45 -28.37 -5.04
CA THR A 175 9.59 -27.18 -5.19
C THR A 175 8.40 -27.23 -4.23
N SER A 176 8.59 -26.80 -2.98
CA SER A 176 7.55 -26.35 -2.06
C SER A 176 8.18 -25.64 -0.85
N SER A 177 7.72 -24.41 -0.58
CA SER A 177 7.64 -23.80 0.76
C SER A 177 8.90 -23.25 1.49
N SER A 178 10.12 -23.30 0.95
CA SER A 178 11.32 -22.84 1.69
C SER A 178 11.27 -21.35 2.07
N ASN A 179 10.81 -20.46 1.19
CA ASN A 179 10.76 -19.02 1.51
C ASN A 179 9.61 -18.63 2.48
N THR A 180 8.43 -19.23 2.35
CA THR A 180 7.32 -19.03 3.32
C THR A 180 7.70 -19.50 4.72
N THR A 181 8.68 -20.41 4.83
CA THR A 181 9.21 -20.91 6.11
C THR A 181 10.24 -19.95 6.71
N SER A 182 11.01 -19.23 5.88
CA SER A 182 12.03 -18.28 6.36
C SER A 182 11.47 -16.93 6.84
N ARG A 183 10.26 -16.54 6.39
CA ARG A 183 9.61 -15.25 6.73
C ARG A 183 10.49 -14.01 6.50
N LYS A 184 11.48 -14.12 5.60
CA LYS A 184 12.41 -13.02 5.26
C LYS A 184 11.70 -11.85 4.59
N ASP A 185 10.66 -12.12 3.80
CA ASP A 185 9.79 -11.10 3.20
C ASP A 185 9.08 -10.24 4.26
N VAL A 186 8.54 -10.87 5.29
CA VAL A 186 7.95 -10.20 6.46
C VAL A 186 9.02 -9.36 7.17
N LEU A 187 10.19 -9.94 7.46
CA LEU A 187 11.29 -9.24 8.13
C LEU A 187 11.76 -8.01 7.34
N ASP A 188 11.91 -8.14 6.02
CA ASP A 188 12.34 -7.04 5.15
C ASP A 188 11.31 -5.90 5.15
N TYR A 189 10.00 -6.21 5.06
CA TYR A 189 8.93 -5.20 5.10
C TYR A 189 8.92 -4.39 6.40
N PHE A 190 8.92 -5.07 7.56
CA PHE A 190 8.86 -4.38 8.85
C PHE A 190 10.14 -3.60 9.13
N THR A 191 11.30 -4.16 8.80
CA THR A 191 12.59 -3.45 8.96
C THR A 191 12.62 -2.18 8.10
N ARG A 192 12.29 -2.27 6.81
CA ARG A 192 12.29 -1.10 5.91
C ARG A 192 11.29 -0.03 6.37
N THR A 193 10.13 -0.45 6.87
CA THR A 193 9.12 0.47 7.39
C THR A 193 9.63 1.25 8.61
N VAL A 194 10.21 0.53 9.58
CA VAL A 194 10.75 1.14 10.79
C VAL A 194 11.93 2.06 10.48
N GLU A 195 12.86 1.63 9.62
CA GLU A 195 14.01 2.47 9.27
C GLU A 195 13.57 3.75 8.54
N LEU A 196 12.60 3.66 7.63
CA LEU A 196 12.04 4.85 6.98
C LEU A 196 11.36 5.78 7.99
N TYR A 197 10.56 5.23 8.91
CA TYR A 197 9.91 5.99 9.98
C TYR A 197 10.92 6.77 10.83
N ARG A 198 12.04 6.15 11.23
CA ARG A 198 13.10 6.80 12.03
C ARG A 198 13.71 8.02 11.35
N THR A 199 13.67 8.08 10.02
CA THR A 199 14.14 9.25 9.27
C THR A 199 13.11 10.38 9.20
N ARG A 200 11.88 10.18 9.69
CA ARG A 200 10.72 11.09 9.60
C ARG A 200 10.17 11.42 10.99
N ASN A 201 10.98 12.06 11.82
CA ASN A 201 10.55 12.55 13.14
C ASN A 201 9.61 13.77 12.99
N THR A 202 8.31 13.47 12.86
CA THR A 202 7.25 14.47 12.71
C THR A 202 7.14 15.40 13.91
N TYR A 203 7.30 14.88 15.14
CA TYR A 203 7.20 15.70 16.34
C TYR A 203 8.29 16.77 16.38
N ASP A 204 9.55 16.38 16.21
CA ASP A 204 10.69 17.31 16.24
C ASP A 204 10.58 18.40 15.16
N ALA A 205 10.12 18.03 13.97
CA ALA A 205 9.92 18.98 12.87
C ALA A 205 8.84 20.03 13.20
N LEU A 206 7.71 19.60 13.78
CA LEU A 206 6.65 20.49 14.24
C LEU A 206 7.12 21.36 15.42
N ALA A 207 7.74 20.75 16.43
CA ALA A 207 8.22 21.43 17.62
C ALA A 207 9.28 22.50 17.29
N SER A 208 10.16 22.23 16.32
CA SER A 208 11.14 23.20 15.81
C SER A 208 10.50 24.44 15.18
N ALA A 209 9.26 24.32 14.69
CA ALA A 209 8.45 25.43 14.20
C ALA A 209 7.53 26.04 15.28
N ASN A 210 7.74 25.68 16.56
CA ASN A 210 6.87 26.03 17.70
C ASN A 210 5.43 25.50 17.56
N ILE A 211 5.26 24.40 16.85
CA ILE A 211 4.00 23.68 16.74
C ILE A 211 4.07 22.49 17.70
N VAL A 212 3.51 22.67 18.90
CA VAL A 212 3.46 21.65 19.95
C VAL A 212 2.02 21.29 20.31
N PRO A 213 1.75 20.09 20.86
CA PRO A 213 0.40 19.70 21.28
C PRO A 213 -0.22 20.73 22.23
N SER A 214 -1.47 21.11 22.00
CA SER A 214 -2.19 22.09 22.82
C SER A 214 -3.70 21.84 22.80
N THR A 215 -4.35 22.04 23.94
CA THR A 215 -5.82 22.07 24.06
C THR A 215 -6.40 23.45 23.80
N GLU A 216 -5.56 24.48 23.65
CA GLU A 216 -5.97 25.89 23.54
C GLU A 216 -5.58 26.52 22.20
N HIS A 217 -4.48 26.06 21.60
CA HIS A 217 -3.95 26.61 20.35
C HIS A 217 -4.35 25.75 19.16
N THR A 218 -4.67 26.39 18.05
CA THR A 218 -4.90 25.76 16.76
C THR A 218 -3.85 26.21 15.76
N TYR A 219 -3.53 25.36 14.79
CA TYR A 219 -2.51 25.62 13.77
C TYR A 219 -3.13 25.59 12.38
N ALA A 220 -2.65 26.46 11.49
CA ALA A 220 -3.07 26.45 10.10
C ALA A 220 -2.41 25.29 9.34
N LEU A 221 -3.13 24.67 8.41
CA LEU A 221 -2.62 23.58 7.56
C LEU A 221 -1.31 23.97 6.85
N ARG A 222 -1.24 25.21 6.33
CA ARG A 222 -0.05 25.77 5.70
C ARG A 222 1.18 25.68 6.61
N ASP A 223 1.03 26.01 7.89
CA ASP A 223 2.16 26.08 8.82
C ASP A 223 2.61 24.67 9.20
N LEU A 224 1.66 23.72 9.35
CA LEU A 224 1.96 22.30 9.48
C LEU A 224 2.75 21.77 8.27
N GLN A 225 2.29 22.05 7.05
CA GLN A 225 2.97 21.62 5.82
C GLN A 225 4.37 22.24 5.71
N ALA A 226 4.51 23.53 6.02
CA ALA A 226 5.80 24.22 5.98
C ALA A 226 6.80 23.65 6.99
N ALA A 227 6.34 23.30 8.20
CA ALA A 227 7.17 22.67 9.23
C ALA A 227 7.64 21.26 8.83
N LEU A 228 6.83 20.52 8.07
CA LEU A 228 7.13 19.14 7.66
C LEU A 228 7.88 19.04 6.32
N ALA A 229 7.86 20.09 5.49
CA ALA A 229 8.55 20.12 4.20
C ALA A 229 10.03 19.72 4.23
N PRO A 230 10.85 20.07 5.25
CA PRO A 230 12.24 19.62 5.33
C PRO A 230 12.40 18.09 5.40
N LEU A 231 11.44 17.38 6.01
CA LEU A 231 11.46 15.91 6.04
C LEU A 231 11.21 15.29 4.66
N GLN A 232 10.66 16.05 3.71
CA GLN A 232 10.31 15.60 2.37
C GLN A 232 11.11 16.27 1.26
N SER A 233 12.28 16.86 1.59
CA SER A 233 13.08 17.61 0.61
C SER A 233 12.27 18.67 -0.15
N GLY A 234 11.28 19.26 0.53
CA GLY A 234 10.35 20.25 -0.03
C GLY A 234 9.08 19.68 -0.67
N ALA A 235 8.96 18.35 -0.86
CA ALA A 235 7.73 17.74 -1.37
C ALA A 235 6.58 17.84 -0.34
N ASN A 236 5.34 17.83 -0.84
CA ASN A 236 4.18 17.94 0.04
C ASN A 236 3.95 16.66 0.85
N VAL A 237 3.30 16.85 2.00
CA VAL A 237 2.78 15.77 2.84
C VAL A 237 1.25 15.80 2.85
N THR A 238 0.62 14.64 3.01
CA THR A 238 -0.82 14.59 3.31
C THR A 238 -1.02 14.66 4.81
N ILE A 239 -1.91 15.57 5.23
CA ILE A 239 -2.34 15.73 6.61
C ILE A 239 -3.81 15.35 6.68
N ARG A 240 -4.16 14.43 7.58
CA ARG A 240 -5.55 14.07 7.88
C ARG A 240 -5.91 14.46 9.30
N CYS A 241 -7.08 15.06 9.41
CA CYS A 241 -7.67 15.41 10.68
C CYS A 241 -8.90 14.55 10.96
N ASP A 242 -9.14 14.26 12.23
CA ASP A 242 -10.41 13.77 12.73
C ASP A 242 -11.13 14.92 13.43
N GLY A 243 -12.21 15.41 12.80
CA GLY A 243 -12.83 16.67 13.21
C GLY A 243 -11.84 17.84 13.13
N ARG A 244 -11.40 18.33 14.30
CA ARG A 244 -10.45 19.45 14.42
C ARG A 244 -9.06 19.01 14.91
N GLU A 245 -8.86 17.72 15.12
CA GLU A 245 -7.62 17.16 15.66
C GLU A 245 -6.76 16.62 14.52
N PHE A 246 -5.48 16.99 14.51
CA PHE A 246 -4.50 16.44 13.57
C PHE A 246 -4.20 14.99 13.98
N ARG A 247 -4.46 14.04 13.08
CA ARG A 247 -4.47 12.62 13.41
C ARG A 247 -3.51 11.77 12.59
N GLU A 248 -3.32 12.06 11.32
CA GLU A 248 -2.38 11.30 10.47
C GLU A 248 -1.56 12.21 9.57
N VAL A 249 -0.29 11.85 9.39
CA VAL A 249 0.58 12.41 8.35
C VAL A 249 1.09 11.31 7.45
N TRP A 250 1.05 11.55 6.14
CA TRP A 250 1.54 10.60 5.13
C TRP A 250 2.66 11.23 4.30
N TYR A 251 3.75 10.48 4.20
CA TYR A 251 5.00 10.82 3.52
C TYR A 251 5.17 9.95 2.29
N TYR A 252 5.37 10.54 1.12
CA TYR A 252 5.36 9.83 -0.16
C TYR A 252 6.77 9.61 -0.70
N PHE A 253 6.98 8.44 -1.30
CA PHE A 253 8.29 8.04 -1.81
C PHE A 253 8.18 7.27 -3.11
N ARG A 254 9.11 7.52 -4.03
CA ARG A 254 9.49 6.54 -5.04
C ARG A 254 10.61 5.67 -4.46
N VAL A 255 10.70 4.42 -4.90
CA VAL A 255 11.70 3.49 -4.37
C VAL A 255 12.67 3.06 -5.46
N ARG A 256 13.96 3.18 -5.18
CA ARG A 256 15.04 2.73 -6.05
C ARG A 256 15.44 1.31 -5.71
N GLY A 257 15.13 0.37 -6.60
CA GLY A 257 15.42 -1.04 -6.37
C GLY A 257 14.40 -1.75 -5.48
N PRO A 258 14.72 -2.96 -5.01
CA PRO A 258 13.82 -3.77 -4.20
C PRO A 258 13.85 -3.43 -2.71
N LEU A 259 12.79 -3.80 -1.99
CA LEU A 259 12.77 -3.69 -0.52
C LEU A 259 13.54 -4.84 0.16
N ARG A 260 13.72 -5.97 -0.54
CA ARG A 260 14.40 -7.17 -0.04
C ARG A 260 15.82 -6.89 0.41
N ASN A 261 16.35 -7.78 1.27
CA ASN A 261 17.65 -7.62 1.90
C ASN A 261 17.73 -6.30 2.67
N ALA A 262 16.76 -6.10 3.56
CA ALA A 262 16.80 -5.02 4.53
C ALA A 262 18.06 -5.16 5.40
N PRO A 263 18.65 -4.03 5.85
CA PRO A 263 19.78 -4.08 6.77
C PRO A 263 19.37 -4.76 8.07
N THR A 264 20.33 -5.22 8.87
CA THR A 264 19.99 -5.74 10.21
C THR A 264 19.52 -4.57 11.07
N PHE A 265 18.29 -4.64 11.58
CA PHE A 265 17.79 -3.61 12.47
C PHE A 265 18.63 -3.54 13.76
N SER A 266 19.02 -2.34 14.16
CA SER A 266 19.50 -2.08 15.50
C SER A 266 18.96 -0.76 16.05
N ALA A 267 18.44 -0.83 17.28
CA ALA A 267 17.93 0.33 17.99
C ALA A 267 19.03 1.36 18.32
N SER A 268 20.29 0.92 18.34
CA SER A 268 21.45 1.75 18.69
C SER A 268 21.98 2.62 17.55
N LEU A 269 21.66 2.27 16.29
CA LEU A 269 22.14 3.00 15.12
C LEU A 269 21.57 4.41 15.10
N LYS A 270 22.41 5.42 14.90
CA LYS A 270 21.94 6.80 14.77
C LYS A 270 21.38 7.05 13.37
N LYS A 271 20.60 8.13 13.21
CA LYS A 271 19.98 8.51 11.92
C LYS A 271 20.98 8.54 10.76
N GLU A 272 22.21 8.93 11.03
CA GLU A 272 23.31 9.02 10.06
C GLU A 272 23.90 7.64 9.66
N GLU A 273 23.68 6.61 10.48
CA GLU A 273 24.23 5.24 10.33
C GLU A 273 23.22 4.27 9.69
N ILE A 274 21.93 4.64 9.62
CA ILE A 274 20.84 3.87 8.97
C ILE A 274 21.05 3.71 7.44
N ALA A 275 22.04 4.41 6.87
CA ALA A 275 22.33 4.43 5.43
C ALA A 275 23.41 3.43 4.95
N ASP A 276 24.05 2.64 5.83
CA ASP A 276 25.37 2.06 5.50
C ASP A 276 25.41 0.59 5.02
N ASP A 277 24.37 -0.23 5.14
CA ASP A 277 24.57 -1.69 4.92
C ASP A 277 24.12 -2.22 3.54
N GLY A 278 23.88 -1.33 2.58
CA GLY A 278 23.59 -1.72 1.21
C GLY A 278 24.88 -1.81 0.38
N GLU A 279 25.44 -3.00 0.24
CA GLU A 279 26.50 -3.30 -0.74
C GLU A 279 25.98 -3.06 -2.17
N TYR A 280 25.95 -1.79 -2.59
CA TYR A 280 25.81 -1.34 -3.97
C TYR A 280 27.04 -0.50 -4.31
N GLY A 281 28.01 -1.16 -4.93
CA GLY A 281 29.30 -0.61 -5.23
C GLY A 281 29.28 0.66 -6.09
N SER A 282 30.13 1.60 -5.65
CA SER A 282 30.92 2.56 -6.42
C SER A 282 30.19 3.59 -7.30
N GLY A 283 30.08 4.82 -6.78
CA GLY A 283 29.82 5.99 -7.62
C GLY A 283 29.45 7.28 -6.90
N SER A 284 30.37 7.84 -6.10
CA SER A 284 30.41 9.27 -5.73
C SER A 284 29.33 9.82 -4.78
N GLY A 285 29.61 9.75 -3.46
CA GLY A 285 29.26 10.79 -2.48
C GLY A 285 27.81 10.90 -2.02
N GLY A 286 27.52 10.33 -0.84
CA GLY A 286 26.24 10.43 -0.13
C GLY A 286 25.52 9.08 -0.08
N GLY A 287 25.39 8.48 1.11
CA GLY A 287 24.61 7.26 1.32
C GLY A 287 23.13 7.53 1.11
N ASP A 288 22.65 7.35 -0.11
CA ASP A 288 21.27 7.67 -0.49
C ASP A 288 20.31 6.52 -0.12
N SER A 289 19.34 6.80 0.74
CA SER A 289 18.19 5.92 1.02
C SER A 289 17.52 5.43 -0.27
N ILE A 290 17.06 4.17 -0.28
CA ILE A 290 16.26 3.65 -1.41
C ILE A 290 14.93 4.40 -1.57
N PHE A 291 14.44 5.05 -0.51
CA PHE A 291 13.23 5.85 -0.51
C PHE A 291 13.53 7.30 -0.88
N ILE A 292 13.07 7.71 -2.06
CA ILE A 292 13.26 9.05 -2.61
C ILE A 292 11.97 9.84 -2.42
N PRO A 293 11.97 10.97 -1.67
CA PRO A 293 10.82 11.83 -1.50
C PRO A 293 10.09 12.10 -2.82
N ALA A 294 8.77 11.97 -2.79
CA ALA A 294 7.91 12.16 -3.95
C ALA A 294 6.74 13.08 -3.59
N GLU A 295 6.16 13.72 -4.61
CA GLU A 295 4.90 14.43 -4.41
C GLU A 295 3.75 13.43 -4.18
N PRO A 296 2.74 13.80 -3.39
CA PRO A 296 1.45 13.14 -3.38
C PRO A 296 0.82 13.31 -4.78
N ASP A 297 1.08 12.34 -5.66
CA ASP A 297 0.67 12.32 -7.08
C ASP A 297 1.47 13.28 -8.00
N ASN A 298 1.94 12.76 -9.15
CA ASN A 298 2.58 13.54 -10.21
C ASN A 298 1.54 14.30 -11.07
N SER A 299 0.27 14.25 -10.69
CA SER A 299 -0.76 15.16 -11.19
C SER A 299 -0.81 16.41 -10.31
N SER A 300 -0.58 17.55 -10.94
CA SER A 300 -0.66 18.88 -10.35
C SER A 300 -2.02 19.15 -9.68
N LYS A 301 -2.29 18.75 -8.42
CA LYS A 301 -3.52 19.11 -7.69
C LYS A 301 -3.46 18.75 -6.19
N SER A 302 -2.94 19.68 -5.41
CA SER A 302 -2.76 19.65 -3.94
C SER A 302 -4.05 19.65 -3.09
N ASN A 303 -5.07 18.86 -3.42
CA ASN A 303 -6.31 18.74 -2.63
C ASN A 303 -6.88 17.31 -2.69
N SER A 304 -6.03 16.30 -2.49
CA SER A 304 -6.49 14.92 -2.46
C SER A 304 -7.11 14.56 -1.10
N PHE A 305 -8.16 13.77 -1.10
CA PHE A 305 -8.88 13.31 0.10
C PHE A 305 -9.58 11.98 -0.18
N THR A 306 -9.90 11.25 0.89
CA THR A 306 -10.72 10.04 0.81
C THR A 306 -12.14 10.38 1.28
N LEU A 307 -13.16 9.80 0.65
CA LEU A 307 -14.55 10.04 1.02
C LEU A 307 -15.01 9.02 2.04
N ALA A 308 -15.77 9.47 3.03
CA ALA A 308 -16.53 8.61 3.92
C ALA A 308 -17.92 9.19 4.13
N SER A 309 -18.92 8.32 4.16
CA SER A 309 -20.22 8.63 4.73
C SER A 309 -20.13 8.61 6.26
N ARG A 310 -21.20 9.01 6.93
CA ARG A 310 -21.31 8.89 8.40
C ARG A 310 -21.09 7.45 8.93
N TYR A 311 -21.24 6.43 8.07
CA TYR A 311 -21.30 5.03 8.51
C TYR A 311 -20.22 4.13 7.89
N ALA A 312 -19.54 4.58 6.83
CA ALA A 312 -18.62 3.75 6.06
C ALA A 312 -17.74 4.59 5.11
N PRO A 313 -16.48 4.16 4.84
CA PRO A 313 -15.65 4.72 3.77
C PRO A 313 -16.32 4.52 2.41
N CYS A 314 -15.98 5.36 1.44
CA CYS A 314 -16.52 5.36 0.10
C CYS A 314 -15.41 5.22 -0.96
N ALA A 315 -15.69 4.46 -2.02
CA ALA A 315 -14.77 4.23 -3.13
C ALA A 315 -15.54 3.98 -4.44
N PHE A 316 -14.90 4.23 -5.58
CA PHE A 316 -15.29 3.64 -6.86
C PHE A 316 -14.73 2.22 -6.93
N ILE A 317 -15.60 1.21 -6.93
CA ILE A 317 -15.19 -0.19 -7.05
C ILE A 317 -15.08 -0.58 -8.51
N PRO A 318 -13.88 -0.90 -9.04
CA PRO A 318 -13.74 -1.40 -10.41
C PRO A 318 -14.50 -2.72 -10.56
N PRO A 319 -15.12 -2.99 -11.73
CA PRO A 319 -15.82 -4.24 -11.95
C PRO A 319 -14.87 -5.43 -11.92
N VAL A 320 -15.38 -6.59 -11.49
CA VAL A 320 -14.67 -7.88 -11.50
C VAL A 320 -14.35 -8.34 -12.94
N TYR A 321 -15.00 -7.76 -13.96
CA TYR A 321 -14.79 -8.06 -15.38
C TYR A 321 -14.44 -6.79 -16.15
N GLN A 322 -13.55 -6.90 -17.14
CA GLN A 322 -12.97 -5.79 -17.95
C GLN A 322 -13.97 -4.94 -18.77
N ARG A 323 -15.28 -5.01 -18.49
CA ARG A 323 -16.30 -4.10 -19.05
C ARG A 323 -17.22 -3.58 -17.95
N GLY A 324 -16.84 -2.44 -17.36
CA GLY A 324 -17.72 -1.65 -16.52
C GLY A 324 -16.99 -0.48 -15.85
N GLY A 325 -17.61 0.69 -15.85
CA GLY A 325 -17.17 1.77 -14.96
C GLY A 325 -17.25 1.36 -13.52
N GLY A 326 -16.28 1.80 -12.72
CA GLY A 326 -16.30 1.53 -11.30
C GLY A 326 -17.56 2.11 -10.68
N LEU A 327 -18.19 1.37 -9.76
CA LEU A 327 -19.42 1.78 -9.08
C LEU A 327 -19.07 2.50 -7.77
N PHE A 328 -19.60 3.70 -7.56
CA PHE A 328 -19.43 4.44 -6.32
C PHE A 328 -20.23 3.78 -5.18
N LEU A 329 -19.53 3.26 -4.17
CA LEU A 329 -20.12 2.58 -3.02
C LEU A 329 -19.52 3.10 -1.71
N CYS A 330 -20.34 3.11 -0.66
CA CYS A 330 -19.90 3.37 0.71
C CYS A 330 -20.22 2.16 1.60
N GLU A 331 -19.24 1.31 1.88
CA GLU A 331 -19.44 0.07 2.64
C GLU A 331 -18.35 -0.14 3.70
N ARG A 332 -18.68 -0.89 4.76
CA ARG A 332 -17.74 -1.12 5.89
C ARG A 332 -16.52 -1.95 5.50
N LYS A 333 -16.62 -2.78 4.45
CA LYS A 333 -15.56 -3.68 3.98
C LYS A 333 -15.44 -3.58 2.47
N LEU A 334 -14.96 -2.43 1.99
CA LEU A 334 -14.71 -2.24 0.56
C LEU A 334 -13.46 -2.97 0.07
N GLY A 335 -12.49 -3.24 0.96
CA GLY A 335 -11.17 -3.76 0.56
C GLY A 335 -10.30 -2.75 -0.19
N ILE A 336 -10.90 -1.67 -0.69
CA ILE A 336 -10.27 -0.59 -1.46
C ILE A 336 -10.74 0.78 -0.93
N GLN A 337 -9.97 1.82 -1.22
CA GLN A 337 -10.25 3.22 -0.91
C GLN A 337 -9.84 4.02 -2.15
N SER A 338 -10.70 4.93 -2.56
CA SER A 338 -10.41 5.79 -3.70
C SER A 338 -9.87 7.11 -3.19
N LEU A 339 -8.80 7.59 -3.82
CA LEU A 339 -8.31 8.94 -3.65
C LEU A 339 -9.10 9.85 -4.59
N PHE A 340 -9.75 10.86 -4.01
CA PHE A 340 -10.46 11.91 -4.73
C PHE A 340 -9.65 13.19 -4.67
N THR A 341 -9.89 14.12 -5.58
CA THR A 341 -9.31 15.46 -5.54
C THR A 341 -10.40 16.53 -5.63
N SER A 342 -10.06 17.77 -5.28
CA SER A 342 -10.91 18.93 -5.58
C SER A 342 -10.35 19.74 -6.75
N CYS A 343 -11.24 20.25 -7.59
CA CYS A 343 -10.86 21.07 -8.74
C CYS A 343 -10.57 22.53 -8.30
N LYS A 344 -9.40 23.07 -8.68
CA LYS A 344 -8.99 24.45 -8.37
C LYS A 344 -9.96 25.52 -8.90
N SER A 345 -10.71 25.24 -9.97
CA SER A 345 -11.65 26.19 -10.61
C SER A 345 -13.09 26.09 -10.12
N GLY A 346 -13.39 25.19 -9.17
CA GLY A 346 -14.73 25.00 -8.62
C GLY A 346 -14.64 24.33 -7.26
N LEU A 347 -14.60 25.14 -6.20
CA LEU A 347 -14.28 24.80 -4.80
C LEU A 347 -15.08 23.66 -4.16
N TYR A 348 -15.95 22.98 -4.90
CA TYR A 348 -16.94 22.06 -4.38
C TYR A 348 -17.20 20.82 -5.25
N LYS A 349 -16.44 20.60 -6.33
CA LYS A 349 -16.66 19.47 -7.26
C LYS A 349 -15.74 18.29 -6.95
N LEU A 350 -16.34 17.10 -6.87
CA LEU A 350 -15.62 15.84 -6.75
C LEU A 350 -14.88 15.49 -8.03
N GLN A 351 -13.59 15.22 -7.90
CA GLN A 351 -12.76 14.69 -8.97
C GLN A 351 -12.22 13.30 -8.60
N TYR A 352 -12.26 12.39 -9.58
CA TYR A 352 -11.68 11.06 -9.49
C TYR A 352 -11.01 10.73 -10.83
N LEU A 353 -9.74 10.29 -10.81
CA LEU A 353 -8.93 10.05 -12.03
C LEU A 353 -8.98 11.23 -13.01
N ASP A 354 -8.82 12.46 -12.50
CA ASP A 354 -8.92 13.72 -13.24
C ASP A 354 -10.28 14.02 -13.91
N GLN A 355 -11.32 13.20 -13.68
CA GLN A 355 -12.68 13.44 -14.17
C GLN A 355 -13.58 14.04 -13.09
N THR A 356 -14.41 15.02 -13.46
CA THR A 356 -15.48 15.58 -12.61
C THR A 356 -16.88 15.17 -13.04
N THR A 357 -16.97 14.45 -14.17
CA THR A 357 -18.22 13.96 -14.75
C THR A 357 -18.32 12.46 -14.52
N PHE A 358 -19.43 12.05 -13.94
CA PHE A 358 -19.78 10.66 -13.67
C PHE A 358 -21.06 10.30 -14.43
N PHE A 359 -21.45 9.04 -14.37
CA PHE A 359 -22.56 8.54 -15.16
C PHE A 359 -23.55 7.75 -14.32
N ALA A 360 -24.81 7.80 -14.70
CA ALA A 360 -25.89 7.04 -14.09
C ALA A 360 -26.80 6.46 -15.17
N ASP A 361 -27.49 5.37 -14.84
CA ASP A 361 -28.43 4.72 -15.77
C ASP A 361 -29.69 5.57 -15.98
N LYS A 362 -30.07 6.37 -14.97
CA LYS A 362 -31.25 7.26 -15.00
C LYS A 362 -31.13 8.40 -13.98
N ILE A 363 -31.99 9.40 -14.13
CA ILE A 363 -32.14 10.47 -13.13
C ILE A 363 -32.89 9.88 -11.90
N PRO A 364 -32.38 10.04 -10.67
CA PRO A 364 -33.03 9.52 -9.47
C PRO A 364 -34.34 10.26 -9.15
N ASP A 365 -35.40 9.52 -8.84
CA ASP A 365 -36.63 10.06 -8.24
C ASP A 365 -36.45 10.35 -6.74
N LYS A 366 -37.45 10.99 -6.11
CA LYS A 366 -37.39 11.57 -4.74
C LYS A 366 -36.88 10.62 -3.63
N TRP A 367 -36.87 9.31 -3.84
CA TRP A 367 -36.38 8.32 -2.87
C TRP A 367 -35.57 7.19 -3.53
N ASP A 368 -35.23 7.36 -4.80
CA ASP A 368 -34.60 6.32 -5.58
C ASP A 368 -33.08 6.31 -5.36
N LYS A 369 -32.49 5.12 -5.35
CA LYS A 369 -31.04 4.93 -5.28
C LYS A 369 -30.55 4.51 -6.65
N VAL A 370 -29.74 5.35 -7.27
CA VAL A 370 -29.14 5.07 -8.58
C VAL A 370 -27.63 4.91 -8.40
N GLY A 371 -27.06 3.91 -9.07
CA GLY A 371 -25.61 3.73 -9.11
C GLY A 371 -24.94 4.88 -9.85
N ILE A 372 -23.85 5.39 -9.29
CA ILE A 372 -22.99 6.38 -9.93
C ILE A 372 -21.72 5.67 -10.38
N TYR A 373 -21.37 5.84 -11.65
CA TYR A 373 -20.29 5.13 -12.30
C TYR A 373 -19.22 6.10 -12.82
N SER A 374 -17.97 5.64 -12.83
CA SER A 374 -16.83 6.43 -13.33
C SER A 374 -16.72 6.51 -14.86
N ASP A 375 -17.51 5.72 -15.60
CA ASP A 375 -17.59 5.77 -17.07
C ASP A 375 -19.02 5.56 -17.59
N ASP A 376 -19.23 5.84 -18.87
CA ASP A 376 -20.51 5.72 -19.55
C ASP A 376 -20.78 4.30 -20.12
N LYS A 377 -19.86 3.36 -19.90
CA LYS A 377 -19.84 2.02 -20.49
C LYS A 377 -20.00 2.02 -22.02
N GLY A 378 -19.38 2.98 -22.71
CA GLY A 378 -19.49 3.10 -24.16
C GLY A 378 -20.85 3.62 -24.63
N GLY A 379 -21.51 4.44 -23.81
CA GLY A 379 -22.78 5.09 -24.10
C GLY A 379 -24.03 4.41 -23.55
N GLU A 380 -23.91 3.30 -22.81
CA GLU A 380 -25.06 2.65 -22.15
C GLU A 380 -25.64 3.51 -21.02
N ARG A 381 -24.83 4.39 -20.41
CA ARG A 381 -25.26 5.29 -19.33
C ARG A 381 -25.39 6.71 -19.85
N THR A 382 -26.63 7.10 -20.13
CA THR A 382 -26.90 8.37 -20.82
C THR A 382 -26.98 9.58 -19.90
N VAL A 383 -27.05 9.37 -18.58
CA VAL A 383 -27.17 10.47 -17.62
C VAL A 383 -25.80 10.84 -17.08
N GLN A 384 -25.36 12.07 -17.38
CA GLN A 384 -24.17 12.64 -16.79
C GLN A 384 -24.51 13.29 -15.44
N VAL A 385 -23.65 13.05 -14.45
CA VAL A 385 -23.81 13.52 -13.07
C VAL A 385 -22.53 14.19 -12.62
N GLU A 386 -22.65 15.32 -11.95
CA GLU A 386 -21.56 15.95 -11.20
C GLU A 386 -21.87 15.84 -9.70
N ILE A 387 -20.88 15.45 -8.90
CA ILE A 387 -21.03 15.40 -7.44
C ILE A 387 -20.44 16.69 -6.86
N VAL A 388 -21.30 17.45 -6.20
CA VAL A 388 -20.92 18.71 -5.53
C VAL A 388 -21.11 18.55 -4.02
N TRP A 389 -20.11 18.89 -3.21
CA TRP A 389 -20.28 18.97 -1.76
C TRP A 389 -20.66 20.39 -1.35
N GLN A 390 -21.57 20.51 -0.38
CA GLN A 390 -21.85 21.79 0.26
C GLN A 390 -21.14 21.81 1.61
N SER A 391 -20.34 22.86 1.88
CA SER A 391 -19.92 23.14 3.25
C SER A 391 -21.16 23.59 4.02
N LEU A 392 -21.50 22.86 5.09
CA LEU A 392 -22.52 23.29 6.03
C LEU A 392 -22.01 24.41 6.94
#